data_AF-B8I156-F1
#
_entry.id   AF-B8I156-F1
#
_cell.length_a   1.000
_cell.length_b   1.000
_cell.length_c   1.000
_cell.angle_alpha   90.00
_cell.angle_beta   90.00
_cell.angle_gamma   90.00
#
_symmetry.space_group_name_H-M   'P 1'
#
loop_
_entity.id
_entity.type
_entity.pdbx_description
1 polymer ?
#
loop_
_entity_poly.entity_id
_entity_poly.type
_entity_poly.pdbx_seq_one_letter_code
_entity_poly.pdbx_strand_id
1 'polypeptide(L)'
;MNSLQEFMGVIRSKLGSGYVYGGQSDNPLTKEALIELVKRFGKSHYYFNSYSAERWLGKEYYDCSGLVVYTLRKMGLIENNEDYTAQGIFSQLCEHVVLQDLQAGDLCFNKTGSGIVHVGVYMGNSRVVHARGTFYGVVETQVFSSFNTFGRLKFFANEKPEAVIKPEKSIKKAKIQTMVNEQPFDNTAGIGSINAGSLVNVTGKTDNGWYQINLNGKTGFIQALTLEDYSELANAIAFLSQSAGIDNVYWYNHAADIKWLDVCFIKIAKAFGANLN
;
A
#
# COMPACT_ATOMS: atom_id res chain seq x y z
N MET A 1 4.20 17.89 -0.21
CA MET A 1 4.37 16.50 -0.70
C MET A 1 5.75 16.46 -1.33
N ASN A 2 6.66 15.63 -0.80
CA ASN A 2 8.01 15.49 -1.34
C ASN A 2 8.00 14.71 -2.67
N SER A 3 9.13 14.68 -3.37
CA SER A 3 9.21 14.10 -4.72
C SER A 3 9.00 12.57 -4.69
N LEU A 4 9.40 11.89 -3.62
CA LEU A 4 9.14 10.48 -3.37
C LEU A 4 7.63 10.18 -3.27
N GLN A 5 6.87 11.02 -2.57
CA GLN A 5 5.42 10.86 -2.48
C GLN A 5 4.74 11.13 -3.82
N GLU A 6 5.21 12.11 -4.58
CA GLU A 6 4.72 12.35 -5.94
C GLU A 6 4.99 11.13 -6.84
N PHE A 7 6.20 10.56 -6.79
CA PHE A 7 6.56 9.34 -7.50
C PHE A 7 5.60 8.18 -7.20
N MET A 8 5.40 7.89 -5.90
CA MET A 8 4.48 6.84 -5.48
C MET A 8 3.03 7.13 -5.88
N GLY A 9 2.62 8.40 -5.83
CA GLY A 9 1.30 8.87 -6.24
C GLY A 9 1.04 8.65 -7.72
N VAL A 10 2.01 9.00 -8.58
CA VAL A 10 1.92 8.75 -10.03
C VAL A 10 1.85 7.26 -10.30
N ILE A 11 2.68 6.43 -9.67
CA ILE A 11 2.64 4.97 -9.82
C ILE A 11 1.26 4.41 -9.42
N ARG A 12 0.71 4.82 -8.27
CA ARG A 12 -0.63 4.38 -7.82
C ARG A 12 -1.75 4.84 -8.76
N SER A 13 -1.61 6.01 -9.38
CA SER A 13 -2.59 6.50 -10.36
C SER A 13 -2.73 5.60 -11.58
N LYS A 14 -1.76 4.71 -11.82
CA LYS A 14 -1.74 3.77 -12.95
C LYS A 14 -2.38 2.42 -12.64
N LEU A 15 -2.92 2.21 -11.44
CA LEU A 15 -3.64 0.99 -11.11
C LEU A 15 -4.83 0.76 -12.07
N GLY A 16 -4.92 -0.44 -12.62
CA GLY A 16 -5.95 -0.82 -13.60
C GLY A 16 -5.57 -0.54 -15.07
N SER A 17 -4.41 0.06 -15.32
CA SER A 17 -3.84 0.17 -16.66
C SER A 17 -3.40 -1.19 -17.21
N GLY A 18 -3.28 -1.31 -18.53
CA GLY A 18 -2.92 -2.55 -19.20
C GLY A 18 -1.44 -2.89 -19.13
N TYR A 19 -1.14 -4.17 -19.41
CA TYR A 19 0.23 -4.63 -19.60
C TYR A 19 0.47 -4.92 -21.07
N VAL A 20 1.45 -4.23 -21.66
CA VAL A 20 1.91 -4.44 -23.03
C VAL A 20 3.43 -4.40 -23.01
N TYR A 21 4.08 -5.39 -23.62
CA TYR A 21 5.55 -5.47 -23.68
C TYR A 21 6.11 -4.22 -24.38
N GLY A 22 7.15 -3.59 -23.83
CA GLY A 22 7.68 -2.31 -24.31
C GLY A 22 6.75 -1.11 -24.04
N GLY A 23 5.67 -1.31 -23.30
CA GLY A 23 4.66 -0.29 -22.98
C GLY A 23 5.17 0.72 -21.97
N GLN A 24 4.94 2.01 -22.24
CA GLN A 24 5.48 3.12 -21.45
C GLN A 24 4.62 4.39 -21.54
N SER A 25 3.30 4.24 -21.73
CA SER A 25 2.43 5.32 -22.22
C SER A 25 1.15 5.46 -21.39
N ASP A 26 0.82 6.70 -21.05
CA ASP A 26 -0.48 7.10 -20.50
C ASP A 26 -1.52 7.47 -21.55
N ASN A 27 -1.16 7.43 -22.84
CA ASN A 27 -2.16 7.43 -23.90
C ASN A 27 -2.82 6.06 -24.02
N PRO A 28 -4.14 6.00 -24.31
CA PRO A 28 -4.82 4.75 -24.60
C PRO A 28 -4.13 3.96 -25.73
N LEU A 29 -3.99 2.65 -25.55
CA LEU A 29 -3.48 1.75 -26.59
C LEU A 29 -4.44 1.76 -27.79
N THR A 30 -3.95 2.22 -28.94
CA THR A 30 -4.66 2.11 -30.21
C THR A 30 -4.17 0.89 -30.99
N LYS A 31 -4.91 0.51 -32.04
CA LYS A 31 -4.49 -0.59 -32.93
C LYS A 31 -3.19 -0.25 -33.64
N GLU A 32 -3.01 1.00 -34.03
CA GLU A 32 -1.82 1.51 -34.72
C GLU A 32 -0.60 1.44 -33.79
N ALA A 33 -0.75 1.90 -32.54
CA ALA A 33 0.31 1.81 -31.54
C ALA A 33 0.70 0.35 -31.27
N LEU A 34 -0.29 -0.55 -31.17
CA LEU A 34 -0.03 -1.98 -31.00
C LEU A 34 0.72 -2.58 -32.21
N ILE A 35 0.34 -2.21 -33.43
CA ILE A 35 1.04 -2.66 -34.65
C ILE A 35 2.50 -2.22 -34.64
N GLU A 36 2.80 -0.97 -34.26
CA GLU A 36 4.19 -0.49 -34.17
C GLU A 36 5.00 -1.22 -33.10
N LEU A 37 4.39 -1.50 -31.95
CA LEU A 37 5.02 -2.31 -30.89
C LEU A 37 5.30 -3.75 -31.37
N VAL A 38 4.36 -4.37 -32.08
CA VAL A 38 4.52 -5.71 -32.67
C VAL A 38 5.63 -5.74 -33.72
N LYS A 39 5.73 -4.70 -34.57
CA LYS A 39 6.81 -4.57 -35.55
C LYS A 39 8.17 -4.45 -34.87
N ARG A 40 8.26 -3.64 -33.80
CA ARG A 40 9.50 -3.34 -33.11
C ARG A 40 10.03 -4.53 -32.29
N PHE A 41 9.15 -5.21 -31.57
CA PHE A 41 9.55 -6.22 -30.57
C PHE A 41 9.21 -7.66 -30.97
N GLY A 42 8.44 -7.86 -32.05
CA GLY A 42 8.10 -9.17 -32.56
C GLY A 42 6.80 -9.73 -31.99
N LYS A 43 6.09 -10.49 -32.84
CA LYS A 43 4.71 -10.98 -32.60
C LYS A 43 4.57 -11.86 -31.35
N SER A 44 5.59 -12.63 -30.99
CA SER A 44 5.56 -13.58 -29.87
C SER A 44 5.35 -12.92 -28.50
N HIS A 45 5.63 -11.62 -28.36
CA HIS A 45 5.40 -10.88 -27.12
C HIS A 45 3.94 -10.45 -26.92
N TYR A 46 3.14 -10.43 -28.00
CA TYR A 46 1.79 -9.86 -28.01
C TYR A 46 0.71 -10.89 -28.29
N TYR A 47 1.08 -12.01 -28.90
CA TYR A 47 0.16 -13.07 -29.31
C TYR A 47 0.76 -14.44 -28.99
N PHE A 48 0.13 -15.14 -28.06
CA PHE A 48 0.51 -16.49 -27.63
C PHE A 48 -0.68 -17.17 -26.95
N ASN A 49 -0.55 -18.45 -26.59
CA ASN A 49 -1.62 -19.31 -26.04
C ASN A 49 -2.71 -18.55 -25.26
N SER A 50 -3.89 -18.42 -25.87
CA SER A 50 -5.09 -17.80 -25.31
C SER A 50 -4.96 -16.33 -24.88
N TYR A 51 -3.93 -15.63 -25.36
CA TYR A 51 -3.67 -14.22 -25.10
C TYR A 51 -3.54 -13.42 -26.41
N SER A 52 -4.21 -12.28 -26.42
CA SER A 52 -3.95 -11.20 -27.36
C SER A 52 -3.80 -9.89 -26.60
N ALA A 53 -2.80 -9.09 -26.98
CA ALA A 53 -2.59 -7.73 -26.49
C ALA A 53 -3.76 -6.79 -26.81
N GLU A 54 -4.63 -7.13 -27.77
CA GLU A 54 -5.84 -6.33 -28.07
C GLU A 54 -6.78 -6.18 -26.88
N ARG A 55 -6.71 -7.06 -25.87
CA ARG A 55 -7.51 -6.94 -24.64
C ARG A 55 -7.27 -5.63 -23.89
N TRP A 56 -6.14 -4.96 -24.14
CA TRP A 56 -5.76 -3.71 -23.49
C TRP A 56 -6.03 -2.48 -24.36
N LEU A 57 -6.67 -2.63 -25.53
CA LEU A 57 -7.09 -1.51 -26.36
C LEU A 57 -7.96 -0.53 -25.55
N GLY A 58 -7.70 0.76 -25.72
CA GLY A 58 -8.38 1.83 -24.99
C GLY A 58 -7.92 2.04 -23.54
N LYS A 59 -6.93 1.26 -23.05
CA LYS A 59 -6.29 1.47 -21.74
C LYS A 59 -4.92 2.11 -21.91
N GLU A 60 -4.49 2.90 -20.93
CA GLU A 60 -3.06 3.17 -20.77
C GLU A 60 -2.29 1.85 -20.64
N TYR A 61 -1.00 1.81 -20.99
CA TYR A 61 -0.28 0.54 -21.03
C TYR A 61 1.20 0.69 -20.68
N TYR A 62 1.66 -0.26 -19.86
CA TYR A 62 3.01 -0.28 -19.31
C TYR A 62 3.55 -1.72 -19.30
N ASP A 63 4.87 -1.91 -19.48
CA ASP A 63 5.54 -3.09 -18.96
C ASP A 63 6.16 -2.79 -17.57
N CYS A 64 6.87 -3.76 -16.99
CA CYS A 64 7.34 -3.66 -15.61
C CYS A 64 8.30 -2.48 -15.40
N SER A 65 9.36 -2.39 -16.20
CA SER A 65 10.31 -1.29 -16.18
C SER A 65 9.69 -0.02 -16.74
N GLY A 66 8.85 -0.16 -17.75
CA GLY A 66 8.19 0.92 -18.45
C GLY A 66 7.27 1.76 -17.58
N LEU A 67 6.63 1.14 -16.58
CA LEU A 67 5.87 1.87 -15.56
C LEU A 67 6.77 2.81 -14.74
N VAL A 68 7.97 2.35 -14.36
CA VAL A 68 8.94 3.15 -13.61
C VAL A 68 9.56 4.23 -14.50
N VAL A 69 10.00 3.87 -15.71
CA VAL A 69 10.61 4.79 -16.68
C VAL A 69 9.64 5.87 -17.13
N TYR A 70 8.36 5.54 -17.35
CA TYR A 70 7.32 6.54 -17.60
C TYR A 70 7.20 7.53 -16.44
N THR A 71 7.11 7.04 -15.20
CA THR A 71 6.96 7.93 -14.04
C THR A 71 8.17 8.85 -13.88
N LEU A 72 9.39 8.32 -14.01
CA LEU A 72 10.61 9.12 -13.91
C LEU A 72 10.67 10.22 -14.99
N ARG A 73 10.29 9.91 -16.24
CA ARG A 73 10.20 10.92 -17.31
C ARG A 73 9.13 11.97 -17.05
N LYS A 74 7.95 11.54 -16.61
CA LYS A 74 6.84 12.43 -16.28
C LYS A 74 7.20 13.43 -15.19
N MET A 75 8.06 13.01 -14.25
CA MET A 75 8.58 13.86 -13.18
C MET A 75 9.83 14.67 -13.59
N GLY A 76 10.34 14.50 -14.81
CA GLY A 76 11.58 15.15 -15.27
C GLY A 76 12.84 14.68 -14.54
N LEU A 77 12.83 13.48 -13.95
CA LEU A 77 13.97 12.90 -13.24
C LEU A 77 14.96 12.19 -14.19
N ILE A 78 14.48 11.83 -15.39
CA ILE A 78 15.28 11.33 -16.49
C ILE A 78 14.80 11.98 -17.79
N GLU A 79 15.66 11.99 -18.82
CA GLU A 79 15.34 12.59 -20.10
C GLU A 79 14.20 11.84 -20.83
N ASN A 80 13.40 12.55 -21.63
CA ASN A 80 12.21 11.99 -22.27
C ASN A 80 12.50 10.83 -23.24
N ASN A 81 13.72 10.76 -23.78
CA ASN A 81 14.17 9.72 -24.70
C ASN A 81 14.92 8.57 -24.00
N GLU A 82 15.17 8.67 -22.69
CA GLU A 82 15.83 7.60 -21.95
C GLU A 82 14.88 6.42 -21.71
N ASP A 83 15.44 5.22 -21.84
CA ASP A 83 14.75 3.97 -21.63
C ASP A 83 15.68 3.00 -20.89
N TYR A 84 15.13 2.29 -19.91
CA TYR A 84 15.88 1.39 -19.04
C TYR A 84 15.12 0.08 -18.86
N THR A 85 15.81 -1.04 -19.03
CA THR A 85 15.30 -2.34 -18.58
C THR A 85 15.27 -2.40 -17.05
N ALA A 86 14.57 -3.38 -16.48
CA ALA A 86 14.59 -3.58 -15.02
C ALA A 86 16.02 -3.75 -14.46
N GLN A 87 16.91 -4.42 -15.22
CA GLN A 87 18.33 -4.52 -14.91
C GLN A 87 19.06 -3.17 -14.99
N GLY A 88 18.74 -2.36 -16.01
CA GLY A 88 19.29 -1.02 -16.18
C GLY A 88 18.91 -0.09 -15.03
N ILE A 89 17.62 -0.06 -14.66
CA ILE A 89 17.12 0.72 -13.52
C ILE A 89 17.91 0.37 -12.25
N PHE A 90 18.01 -0.93 -11.94
CA PHE A 90 18.71 -1.37 -10.73
C PHE A 90 20.20 -1.00 -10.74
N SER A 91 20.90 -1.23 -11.85
CA SER A 91 22.36 -1.04 -11.91
C SER A 91 22.80 0.41 -12.05
N GLN A 92 21.98 1.27 -12.67
CA GLN A 92 22.36 2.65 -13.00
C GLN A 92 21.68 3.66 -12.09
N LEU A 93 20.39 3.48 -11.82
CA LEU A 93 19.56 4.47 -11.12
C LEU A 93 19.39 4.19 -9.63
N CYS A 94 19.71 2.98 -9.17
CA CYS A 94 19.52 2.59 -7.77
C CYS A 94 20.82 2.46 -6.99
N GLU A 95 20.69 2.63 -5.68
CA GLU A 95 21.57 2.05 -4.67
C GLU A 95 20.94 0.77 -4.12
N HIS A 96 21.76 -0.21 -3.78
CA HIS A 96 21.26 -1.49 -3.25
C HIS A 96 20.69 -1.32 -1.83
N VAL A 97 19.56 -1.95 -1.57
CA VAL A 97 18.88 -1.93 -0.27
C VAL A 97 18.76 -3.36 0.24
N VAL A 98 19.08 -3.56 1.52
CA VAL A 98 18.81 -4.84 2.19
C VAL A 98 17.36 -4.88 2.67
N LEU A 99 16.79 -6.08 2.82
CA LEU A 99 15.36 -6.25 3.16
C LEU A 99 14.95 -5.50 4.45
N GLN A 100 15.86 -5.41 5.42
CA GLN A 100 15.64 -4.71 6.69
C GLN A 100 15.53 -3.20 6.53
N ASP A 101 16.11 -2.63 5.47
CA ASP A 101 16.10 -1.19 5.20
C ASP A 101 15.08 -0.81 4.11
N LEU A 102 14.31 -1.80 3.64
CA LEU A 102 13.29 -1.61 2.62
C LEU A 102 12.22 -0.65 3.13
N GLN A 103 11.99 0.43 2.39
CA GLN A 103 10.98 1.43 2.72
C GLN A 103 10.07 1.71 1.53
N ALA A 104 8.89 2.26 1.78
CA ALA A 104 7.97 2.63 0.72
C ALA A 104 8.63 3.61 -0.26
N GLY A 105 8.48 3.32 -1.56
CA GLY A 105 9.14 4.00 -2.67
C GLY A 105 10.40 3.30 -3.20
N ASP A 106 10.98 2.36 -2.45
CA ASP A 106 12.04 1.49 -2.97
C ASP A 106 11.49 0.55 -4.04
N LEU A 107 12.38 0.04 -4.89
CA LEU A 107 12.07 -0.88 -5.97
C LEU A 107 12.36 -2.33 -5.56
N CYS A 108 11.40 -3.21 -5.80
CA CYS A 108 11.50 -4.65 -5.65
C CYS A 108 11.83 -5.27 -7.01
N PHE A 109 12.92 -6.04 -7.09
CA PHE A 109 13.38 -6.68 -8.33
C PHE A 109 13.33 -8.21 -8.22
N ASN A 110 12.95 -8.86 -9.32
CA ASN A 110 13.10 -10.31 -9.48
C ASN A 110 14.40 -10.58 -10.23
N LYS A 111 15.41 -11.06 -9.52
CA LYS A 111 16.68 -11.49 -10.09
C LYS A 111 16.68 -13.01 -10.29
N THR A 112 17.04 -13.44 -11.49
CA THR A 112 17.27 -14.84 -11.86
C THR A 112 18.76 -15.07 -12.16
N GLY A 113 19.14 -16.29 -12.50
CA GLY A 113 20.50 -16.60 -12.98
C GLY A 113 20.90 -15.84 -14.25
N SER A 114 19.94 -15.34 -15.03
CA SER A 114 20.18 -14.57 -16.26
C SER A 114 20.08 -13.05 -16.06
N GLY A 115 19.95 -12.57 -14.81
CA GLY A 115 19.81 -11.15 -14.48
C GLY A 115 18.44 -10.77 -13.96
N ILE A 116 18.14 -9.47 -13.91
CA ILE A 116 16.87 -8.95 -13.42
C ILE A 116 15.81 -8.96 -14.53
N VAL A 117 14.69 -9.61 -14.27
CA VAL A 117 13.62 -9.85 -15.26
C VAL A 117 12.30 -9.14 -14.94
N HIS A 118 12.15 -8.60 -13.73
CA HIS A 118 10.94 -7.90 -13.30
C HIS A 118 11.26 -6.84 -12.25
N VAL A 119 10.42 -5.80 -12.20
CA VAL A 119 10.49 -4.74 -11.20
C VAL A 119 9.08 -4.32 -10.75
N GLY A 120 8.97 -3.87 -9.51
CA GLY A 120 7.81 -3.21 -8.94
C GLY A 120 8.22 -2.17 -7.91
N VAL A 121 7.30 -1.28 -7.54
CA VAL A 121 7.52 -0.23 -6.55
C VAL A 121 6.90 -0.66 -5.22
N TYR A 122 7.70 -0.75 -4.17
CA TYR A 122 7.25 -1.08 -2.83
C TYR A 122 6.38 0.06 -2.29
N MET A 123 5.18 -0.27 -1.81
CA MET A 123 4.21 0.71 -1.30
C MET A 123 4.14 0.76 0.23
N GLY A 124 5.00 0.00 0.90
CA GLY A 124 4.87 -0.31 2.32
C GLY A 124 3.84 -1.41 2.58
N ASN A 125 3.73 -1.84 3.83
CA ASN A 125 2.87 -2.91 4.33
C ASN A 125 2.99 -4.22 3.55
N SER A 126 4.20 -4.58 3.12
CA SER A 126 4.44 -5.75 2.26
C SER A 126 3.70 -5.70 0.92
N ARG A 127 3.38 -4.52 0.41
CA ARG A 127 2.67 -4.32 -0.86
C ARG A 127 3.58 -3.79 -1.95
N VAL A 128 3.29 -4.15 -3.20
CA VAL A 128 4.02 -3.70 -4.38
C VAL A 128 3.04 -3.34 -5.49
N VAL A 129 3.25 -2.18 -6.14
CA VAL A 129 2.57 -1.85 -7.40
C VAL A 129 3.51 -2.18 -8.55
N HIS A 130 3.01 -2.92 -9.51
CA HIS A 130 3.78 -3.30 -10.70
C HIS A 130 2.88 -3.58 -11.90
N ALA A 131 3.42 -3.41 -13.09
CA ALA A 131 2.84 -3.97 -14.30
C ALA A 131 3.11 -5.48 -14.30
N ARG A 132 2.23 -6.26 -13.66
CA ARG A 132 2.49 -7.66 -13.25
C ARG A 132 2.69 -8.61 -14.43
N GLY A 133 2.04 -8.34 -15.55
CA GLY A 133 2.09 -9.17 -16.73
C GLY A 133 0.81 -9.09 -17.55
N THR A 134 0.85 -9.72 -18.72
CA THR A 134 -0.14 -9.64 -19.80
C THR A 134 -1.59 -9.93 -19.39
N PHE A 135 -1.82 -10.79 -18.39
CA PHE A 135 -3.16 -11.13 -17.90
C PHE A 135 -3.72 -10.19 -16.84
N TYR A 136 -2.88 -9.37 -16.21
CA TYR A 136 -3.22 -8.62 -14.99
C TYR A 136 -3.14 -7.11 -15.15
N GLY A 137 -2.23 -6.60 -15.99
CA GLY A 137 -2.01 -5.16 -16.09
C GLY A 137 -1.19 -4.61 -14.92
N VAL A 138 -1.38 -3.33 -14.63
CA VAL A 138 -0.83 -2.64 -13.46
C VAL A 138 -1.72 -2.88 -12.26
N VAL A 139 -1.17 -3.55 -11.25
CA VAL A 139 -1.90 -4.00 -10.06
C VAL A 139 -1.08 -3.79 -8.80
N GLU A 140 -1.78 -3.75 -7.67
CA GLU A 140 -1.15 -3.80 -6.35
C GLU A 140 -1.30 -5.20 -5.75
N THR A 141 -0.19 -5.82 -5.38
CA THR A 141 -0.15 -7.18 -4.81
C THR A 141 0.66 -7.20 -3.51
N GLN A 142 0.58 -8.32 -2.78
CA GLN A 142 1.58 -8.62 -1.77
C GLN A 142 2.94 -8.83 -2.45
N VAL A 143 4.04 -8.49 -1.77
CA VAL A 143 5.39 -8.80 -2.25
C VAL A 143 5.54 -10.32 -2.35
N PHE A 144 5.75 -10.81 -3.56
CA PHE A 144 6.03 -12.23 -3.82
C PHE A 144 7.46 -12.59 -3.43
N SER A 145 7.70 -13.86 -3.09
CA SER A 145 9.04 -14.39 -2.80
C SER A 145 10.02 -14.31 -3.97
N SER A 146 9.52 -14.15 -5.21
CA SER A 146 10.36 -13.91 -6.38
C SER A 146 11.00 -12.52 -6.40
N PHE A 147 10.49 -11.55 -5.62
CA PHE A 147 11.18 -10.29 -5.38
C PHE A 147 12.28 -10.52 -4.34
N ASN A 148 13.52 -10.60 -4.81
CA ASN A 148 14.67 -11.08 -4.04
C ASN A 148 15.88 -10.13 -4.08
N THR A 149 15.73 -8.96 -4.68
CA THR A 149 16.74 -7.90 -4.75
C THR A 149 16.02 -6.56 -4.66
N PHE A 150 16.56 -5.61 -3.89
CA PHE A 150 15.90 -4.33 -3.64
C PHE A 150 16.83 -3.17 -3.95
N GLY A 151 16.27 -2.05 -4.44
CA GLY A 151 17.04 -0.87 -4.75
C GLY A 151 16.29 0.42 -4.49
N ARG A 152 16.98 1.41 -3.92
CA ARG A 152 16.47 2.77 -3.73
C ARG A 152 16.90 3.63 -4.88
N LEU A 153 15.97 4.31 -5.54
CA LEU A 153 16.29 5.28 -6.58
C LEU A 153 17.12 6.42 -5.99
N LYS A 154 18.27 6.72 -6.61
CA LYS A 154 19.22 7.76 -6.15
C LYS A 154 18.59 9.15 -6.06
N PHE A 155 17.57 9.41 -6.87
CA PHE A 155 16.79 10.66 -6.86
C PHE A 155 16.13 10.93 -5.49
N PHE A 156 15.86 9.88 -4.72
CA PHE A 156 15.15 9.97 -3.44
C PHE A 156 16.01 9.52 -2.26
N ALA A 157 17.34 9.44 -2.42
CA ALA A 157 18.23 8.86 -1.40
C ALA A 157 18.11 9.54 -0.02
N ASN A 158 17.81 10.84 -0.01
CA ASN A 158 17.65 11.64 1.21
C ASN A 158 16.18 11.88 1.60
N GLU A 159 15.23 11.33 0.84
CA GLU A 159 13.81 11.49 1.10
C GLU A 159 13.27 10.29 1.90
N LYS A 160 12.31 10.59 2.79
CA LYS A 160 11.57 9.58 3.54
C LYS A 160 10.14 9.54 3.07
N PRO A 161 9.48 8.36 3.14
CA PRO A 161 8.07 8.30 2.86
C PRO A 161 7.30 9.16 3.87
N GLU A 162 6.22 9.78 3.42
CA GLU A 162 5.27 10.54 4.24
C GLU A 162 3.92 9.83 4.19
N ALA A 163 3.10 9.99 5.23
CA ALA A 163 1.78 9.41 5.30
C ALA A 163 0.76 10.49 5.66
N VAL A 164 -0.34 10.55 4.92
CA VAL A 164 -1.42 11.48 5.22
C VAL A 164 -2.31 10.87 6.27
N ILE A 165 -2.36 11.50 7.45
CA ILE A 165 -3.19 11.07 8.55
C ILE A 165 -4.56 11.77 8.46
N LYS A 166 -5.62 10.99 8.32
CA LYS A 166 -7.00 11.46 8.47
C LYS A 166 -7.47 11.17 9.89
N PRO A 167 -8.07 12.15 10.60
CA PRO A 167 -8.65 11.91 11.92
C PRO A 167 -9.66 10.76 11.88
N GLU A 168 -9.54 9.83 12.81
CA GLU A 168 -10.46 8.72 13.00
C GLU A 168 -10.61 8.50 14.50
N LYS A 169 -11.83 8.29 15.00
CA LYS A 169 -12.06 7.91 16.39
C LYS A 169 -12.76 6.57 16.38
N SER A 170 -12.01 5.48 16.56
CA SER A 170 -12.56 4.12 16.57
C SER A 170 -11.82 3.20 17.55
N ILE A 171 -12.56 2.30 18.19
CA ILE A 171 -11.98 1.23 19.01
C ILE A 171 -11.81 0.03 18.11
N LYS A 172 -10.59 -0.48 18.06
CA LYS A 172 -10.26 -1.71 17.35
C LYS A 172 -9.78 -2.77 18.33
N LYS A 173 -9.85 -4.03 17.91
CA LYS A 173 -9.28 -5.17 18.63
C LYS A 173 -8.04 -5.67 17.89
N ALA A 174 -6.98 -5.98 18.63
CA ALA A 174 -5.79 -6.59 18.06
C ALA A 174 -6.05 -8.06 17.74
N LYS A 175 -5.96 -8.46 16.46
CA LYS A 175 -6.13 -9.87 16.04
C LYS A 175 -4.96 -10.75 16.47
N ILE A 176 -3.77 -10.17 16.44
CA ILE A 176 -2.49 -10.80 16.78
C ILE A 176 -1.69 -9.85 17.67
N GLN A 177 -0.63 -10.35 18.30
CA GLN A 177 0.34 -9.47 18.92
C GLN A 177 0.96 -8.57 17.84
N THR A 178 0.92 -7.27 18.04
CA THR A 178 1.34 -6.30 17.03
C THR A 178 2.25 -5.24 17.65
N MET A 179 3.26 -4.82 16.90
CA MET A 179 4.20 -3.79 17.33
C MET A 179 3.55 -2.41 17.15
N VAL A 180 3.85 -1.49 18.07
CA VAL A 180 3.54 -0.07 17.91
C VAL A 180 4.80 0.63 17.45
N ASN A 181 4.74 1.23 16.27
CA ASN A 181 5.87 1.87 15.62
C ASN A 181 5.87 3.38 15.84
N GLU A 182 7.04 3.99 15.81
CA GLU A 182 7.21 5.45 15.91
C GLU A 182 6.66 6.18 14.67
N GLN A 183 6.68 5.51 13.50
CA GLN A 183 6.25 6.06 12.22
C GLN A 183 5.37 5.05 11.47
N PRO A 184 4.44 5.50 10.61
CA PRO A 184 3.51 4.64 9.87
C PRO A 184 4.17 4.00 8.63
N PHE A 185 5.34 3.40 8.78
CA PHE A 185 6.05 2.68 7.72
C PHE A 185 6.68 1.40 8.26
N ASP A 186 6.94 0.46 7.37
CA ASP A 186 7.68 -0.76 7.74
C ASP A 186 9.11 -0.42 8.15
N ASN A 187 9.73 -1.33 8.91
CA ASN A 187 11.13 -1.23 9.32
C ASN A 187 11.47 0.05 10.11
N THR A 188 10.48 0.61 10.81
CA THR A 188 10.66 1.76 11.71
C THR A 188 10.86 1.30 13.16
N ALA A 189 11.40 2.18 14.00
CA ALA A 189 11.61 1.85 15.41
C ALA A 189 10.29 1.55 16.14
N GLY A 190 10.26 0.45 16.87
CA GLY A 190 9.15 0.09 17.75
C GLY A 190 9.20 0.89 19.06
N ILE A 191 8.07 1.45 19.48
CA ILE A 191 7.90 2.14 20.77
C ILE A 191 7.14 1.29 21.80
N GLY A 192 6.65 0.12 21.39
CA GLY A 192 5.96 -0.83 22.26
C GLY A 192 5.27 -1.95 21.50
N SER A 193 4.40 -2.70 22.18
CA SER A 193 3.59 -3.76 21.57
C SER A 193 2.23 -3.87 22.23
N ILE A 194 1.24 -4.30 21.46
CA ILE A 194 -0.11 -4.64 21.92
C ILE A 194 -0.31 -6.15 21.79
N ASN A 195 -0.78 -6.79 22.87
CA ASN A 195 -1.07 -8.22 22.87
C ASN A 195 -2.36 -8.53 22.11
N ALA A 196 -2.44 -9.71 21.50
CA ALA A 196 -3.65 -10.20 20.85
C ALA A 196 -4.86 -10.12 21.80
N GLY A 197 -6.02 -9.73 21.26
CA GLY A 197 -7.26 -9.54 22.00
C GLY A 197 -7.38 -8.20 22.73
N SER A 198 -6.30 -7.44 22.87
CA SER A 198 -6.35 -6.11 23.52
C SER A 198 -7.10 -5.12 22.65
N LEU A 199 -7.80 -4.18 23.29
CA LEU A 199 -8.44 -3.06 22.61
C LEU A 199 -7.47 -1.91 22.40
N VAL A 200 -7.67 -1.19 21.30
CA VAL A 200 -6.83 -0.11 20.82
C VAL A 200 -7.71 1.08 20.46
N ASN A 201 -7.44 2.23 21.09
CA ASN A 201 -8.07 3.50 20.75
C ASN A 201 -7.32 4.13 19.56
N VAL A 202 -7.96 4.11 18.39
CA VAL A 202 -7.45 4.75 17.18
C VAL A 202 -7.83 6.23 17.18
N THR A 203 -6.86 7.08 16.87
CA THR A 203 -6.99 8.55 16.77
C THR A 203 -6.85 9.05 15.34
N GLY A 204 -6.38 8.22 14.42
CA GLY A 204 -6.20 8.57 13.02
C GLY A 204 -5.95 7.34 12.16
N LYS A 205 -6.21 7.48 10.86
CA LYS A 205 -5.92 6.47 9.86
C LYS A 205 -5.08 7.08 8.74
N THR A 206 -4.03 6.39 8.36
CA THR A 206 -3.18 6.82 7.26
C THR A 206 -3.68 6.29 5.93
N ASP A 207 -3.38 7.02 4.87
CA ASP A 207 -3.63 6.62 3.48
C ASP A 207 -2.76 5.43 3.01
N ASN A 208 -1.71 5.10 3.76
CA ASN A 208 -0.84 3.96 3.49
C ASN A 208 -1.12 2.73 4.36
N GLY A 209 -2.21 2.67 5.13
CA GLY A 209 -2.67 1.44 5.79
C GLY A 209 -2.25 1.24 7.25
N TRP A 210 -2.03 2.34 7.98
CA TRP A 210 -1.70 2.34 9.40
C TRP A 210 -2.78 3.07 10.20
N TYR A 211 -2.91 2.71 11.46
CA TYR A 211 -3.69 3.43 12.46
C TYR A 211 -2.76 4.17 13.41
N GLN A 212 -3.05 5.44 13.65
CA GLN A 212 -2.43 6.25 14.69
C GLN A 212 -3.14 6.00 16.02
N ILE A 213 -2.35 5.87 17.10
CA ILE A 213 -2.81 5.64 18.46
C ILE A 213 -2.00 6.49 19.44
N ASN A 214 -2.47 6.58 20.68
CA ASN A 214 -1.67 7.05 21.81
C ASN A 214 -1.31 5.85 22.71
N LEU A 215 -0.01 5.62 22.90
CA LEU A 215 0.52 4.62 23.82
C LEU A 215 1.34 5.32 24.90
N ASN A 216 0.84 5.32 26.14
CA ASN A 216 1.52 5.91 27.31
C ASN A 216 1.96 7.37 27.09
N GLY A 217 1.11 8.18 26.47
CA GLY A 217 1.38 9.59 26.20
C GLY A 217 2.21 9.85 24.93
N LYS A 218 2.62 8.80 24.22
CA LYS A 218 3.35 8.91 22.94
C LYS A 218 2.45 8.54 21.77
N THR A 219 2.53 9.30 20.69
CA THR A 219 1.93 8.93 19.42
C THR A 219 2.66 7.72 18.83
N GLY A 220 1.91 6.71 18.42
CA GLY A 220 2.44 5.52 17.74
C GLY A 220 1.53 5.05 16.62
N PHE A 221 2.02 4.11 15.83
CA PHE A 221 1.34 3.60 14.65
C PHE A 221 1.30 2.08 14.63
N ILE A 222 0.14 1.51 14.27
CA ILE A 222 -0.08 0.07 14.16
C ILE A 222 -0.58 -0.25 12.75
N GLN A 223 -0.10 -1.35 12.16
CA GLN A 223 -0.58 -1.80 10.84
C GLN A 223 -2.07 -2.13 10.91
N ALA A 224 -2.88 -1.51 10.05
CA ALA A 224 -4.34 -1.64 10.09
C ALA A 224 -4.81 -3.08 9.93
N LEU A 225 -4.11 -3.86 9.11
CA LEU A 225 -4.35 -5.28 8.87
C LEU A 225 -4.15 -6.18 10.11
N THR A 226 -3.49 -5.70 11.16
CA THR A 226 -3.34 -6.43 12.43
C THR A 226 -4.49 -6.17 13.40
N LEU A 227 -5.36 -5.22 13.07
CA LEU A 227 -6.54 -4.84 13.85
C LEU A 227 -7.83 -5.29 13.13
N GLU A 228 -8.92 -5.35 13.89
CA GLU A 228 -10.28 -5.56 13.42
C GLU A 228 -11.26 -4.62 14.11
N ASP A 229 -12.41 -4.39 13.47
CA ASP A 229 -13.50 -3.62 14.06
C ASP A 229 -14.02 -4.31 15.32
N TYR A 230 -14.19 -3.56 16.40
CA TYR A 230 -14.82 -4.08 17.61
C TYR A 230 -16.33 -3.78 17.59
N SER A 231 -17.03 -4.42 16.66
CA SER A 231 -18.46 -4.21 16.38
C SER A 231 -19.35 -4.39 17.60
N GLU A 232 -19.02 -5.32 18.50
CA GLU A 232 -19.80 -5.60 19.72
C GLU A 232 -19.89 -4.37 20.64
N LEU A 233 -18.79 -3.62 20.82
CA LEU A 233 -18.79 -2.40 21.62
C LEU A 233 -19.48 -1.24 20.90
N ALA A 234 -19.25 -1.09 19.60
CA ALA A 234 -19.93 -0.05 18.81
C ALA A 234 -21.45 -0.22 18.87
N ASN A 235 -21.93 -1.46 18.75
CA ASN A 235 -23.34 -1.82 18.87
C ASN A 235 -23.86 -1.60 20.30
N ALA A 236 -23.10 -1.98 21.32
CA ALA A 236 -23.48 -1.75 22.72
C ALA A 236 -23.59 -0.25 23.05
N ILE A 237 -22.62 0.57 22.63
CA ILE A 237 -22.66 2.01 22.83
C ILE A 237 -23.84 2.63 22.07
N ALA A 238 -24.06 2.28 20.80
CA ALA A 238 -25.19 2.80 20.03
C ALA A 238 -26.54 2.50 20.70
N PHE A 239 -26.72 1.26 21.19
CA PHE A 239 -27.91 0.86 21.93
C PHE A 239 -28.10 1.65 23.23
N LEU A 240 -27.03 1.79 24.02
CA LEU A 240 -27.07 2.50 25.30
C LEU A 240 -27.25 4.00 25.12
N SER A 241 -26.64 4.61 24.11
CA SER A 241 -26.81 6.01 23.75
C SER A 241 -28.25 6.35 23.37
N GLN A 242 -28.87 5.51 22.53
CA GLN A 242 -30.29 5.65 22.19
C GLN A 242 -31.18 5.56 23.42
N SER A 243 -30.87 4.62 24.32
CA SER A 243 -31.67 4.36 25.54
C SER A 243 -31.47 5.44 26.61
N ALA A 244 -30.26 6.02 26.71
CA ALA A 244 -29.89 6.99 27.74
C ALA A 244 -30.03 8.45 27.29
N GLY A 245 -30.21 8.71 25.99
CA GLY A 245 -30.25 10.07 25.43
C GLY A 245 -28.90 10.79 25.51
N ILE A 246 -27.80 10.05 25.61
CA ILE A 246 -26.43 10.56 25.73
C ILE A 246 -25.67 10.27 24.43
N ASP A 247 -24.99 11.29 23.91
CA ASP A 247 -24.27 11.19 22.65
C ASP A 247 -23.17 10.11 22.66
N ASN A 248 -23.04 9.40 21.54
CA ASN A 248 -22.13 8.26 21.39
C ASN A 248 -20.66 8.67 21.63
N VAL A 249 -20.28 9.91 21.27
CA VAL A 249 -18.92 10.43 21.44
C VAL A 249 -18.62 10.65 22.92
N TYR A 250 -19.60 11.03 23.72
CA TYR A 250 -19.44 11.19 25.17
C TYR A 250 -19.08 9.86 25.84
N TRP A 251 -19.85 8.80 25.56
CA TRP A 251 -19.58 7.47 26.10
C TRP A 251 -18.25 6.91 25.62
N TYR A 252 -17.94 7.11 24.35
CA TYR A 252 -16.71 6.65 23.73
C TYR A 252 -15.47 7.26 24.39
N ASN A 253 -15.47 8.56 24.66
CA ASN A 253 -14.35 9.24 25.32
C ASN A 253 -14.17 8.78 26.78
N HIS A 254 -15.25 8.43 27.49
CA HIS A 254 -15.17 7.97 28.89
C HIS A 254 -14.87 6.47 29.03
N ALA A 255 -15.26 5.64 28.04
CA ALA A 255 -14.87 4.24 27.99
C ALA A 255 -13.37 4.07 27.67
N ALA A 256 -12.79 4.99 26.89
CA ALA A 256 -11.38 4.97 26.50
C ALA A 256 -10.40 5.08 27.69
N ASP A 257 -10.80 5.69 28.80
CA ASP A 257 -9.96 5.91 29.98
C ASP A 257 -9.96 4.73 30.98
N ILE A 258 -10.87 3.76 30.84
CA ILE A 258 -11.00 2.67 31.82
C ILE A 258 -11.26 1.35 31.07
N LYS A 259 -10.26 0.45 31.07
CA LYS A 259 -10.26 -0.92 30.50
C LYS A 259 -11.44 -1.85 30.92
N TRP A 260 -12.37 -1.36 31.74
CA TRP A 260 -13.50 -2.11 32.28
C TRP A 260 -14.87 -1.55 31.85
N LEU A 261 -14.93 -0.31 31.35
CA LEU A 261 -16.20 0.36 31.06
C LEU A 261 -16.86 -0.18 29.80
N ASP A 262 -16.07 -0.57 28.81
CA ASP A 262 -16.47 -1.33 27.63
C ASP A 262 -17.12 -2.67 27.97
N VAL A 263 -16.50 -3.48 28.83
CA VAL A 263 -17.06 -4.76 29.30
C VAL A 263 -18.36 -4.52 30.07
N CYS A 264 -18.40 -3.49 30.91
CA CYS A 264 -19.61 -3.09 31.62
C CYS A 264 -20.71 -2.69 30.64
N PHE A 265 -20.45 -1.86 29.65
CA PHE A 265 -21.45 -1.43 28.66
C PHE A 265 -21.98 -2.58 27.83
N ILE A 266 -21.11 -3.48 27.37
CA ILE A 266 -21.55 -4.68 26.63
C ILE A 266 -22.45 -5.54 27.53
N LYS A 267 -22.07 -5.77 28.79
CA LYS A 267 -22.87 -6.56 29.74
C LYS A 267 -24.19 -5.88 30.08
N ILE A 268 -24.19 -4.57 30.27
CA ILE A 268 -25.38 -3.76 30.53
C ILE A 268 -26.30 -3.83 29.31
N ALA A 269 -25.80 -3.57 28.10
CA ALA A 269 -26.60 -3.64 26.87
C ALA A 269 -27.23 -5.04 26.69
N LYS A 270 -26.47 -6.13 26.90
CA LYS A 270 -27.02 -7.50 26.88
C LYS A 270 -28.10 -7.71 27.94
N ALA A 271 -27.91 -7.20 29.15
CA ALA A 271 -28.92 -7.26 30.21
C ALA A 271 -30.20 -6.50 29.85
N PHE A 272 -30.08 -5.43 29.06
CA PHE A 272 -31.20 -4.68 28.49
C PHE A 272 -31.74 -5.25 27.16
N GLY A 273 -31.30 -6.44 26.75
CA GLY A 273 -31.84 -7.17 25.60
C GLY A 273 -31.21 -6.86 24.25
N ALA A 274 -30.06 -6.17 24.21
CA ALA A 274 -29.35 -5.91 22.95
C ALA A 274 -28.80 -7.22 22.34
N ASN A 275 -29.05 -7.41 21.04
CA ASN A 275 -28.44 -8.49 20.25
C ASN A 275 -27.18 -7.95 19.54
N LEU A 276 -25.99 -8.34 20.03
CA LEU A 276 -24.71 -7.73 19.65
C LEU A 276 -23.86 -8.58 18.67
N ASN A 277 -24.49 -9.53 17.95
CA ASN A 277 -23.82 -10.43 17.01
C ASN A 277 -23.18 -9.70 15.81
#